data_AF-A0A932YYS5-F1
#
_entry.id   AF-A0A932YYS5-F1
#
_cell.length_a   1.000
_cell.length_b   1.000
_cell.length_c   1.000
_cell.angle_alpha   90.00
_cell.angle_beta   90.00
_cell.angle_gamma   90.00
#
_symmetry.space_group_name_H-M   'P 1'
#
loop_
_entity.id
_entity.type
_entity.pdbx_description
1 polymer ?
#
loop_
_entity_poly.entity_id
_entity_poly.type
_entity_poly.pdbx_seq_one_letter_code
_entity_poly.pdbx_strand_id
1 'polypeptide(L)'
;MSFFQKFFRAQRSDGRQKDAGINAEHLELRRAIERCDALRPAFESKQLSLADLVSTLERNNFSRKVIAKAIGESLGEDVAKRI
;
A
#
# COMPACT_ATOMS: atom_id res chain seq x y z
N MET A 1 -0.77 -9.08 23.88
CA MET A 1 -1.28 -7.94 23.07
C MET A 1 -0.30 -7.66 21.95
N SER A 2 -0.73 -7.78 20.69
CA SER A 2 0.14 -7.72 19.51
C SER A 2 0.54 -6.28 19.16
N PHE A 3 1.78 -6.09 18.71
CA PHE A 3 2.41 -4.82 18.31
C PHE A 3 1.56 -4.02 17.30
N PHE A 4 0.87 -4.71 16.40
CA PHE A 4 -0.02 -4.13 15.41
C PHE A 4 -1.15 -3.29 16.02
N GLN A 5 -1.71 -3.67 17.18
CA GLN A 5 -2.79 -2.89 17.82
C GLN A 5 -2.32 -1.54 18.39
N LYS A 6 -1.06 -1.43 18.81
CA LYS A 6 -0.51 -0.17 19.33
C LYS A 6 -0.26 0.84 18.21
N PHE A 7 0.15 0.37 17.04
CA PHE A 7 0.37 1.23 15.87
C PHE A 7 -0.93 1.89 15.39
N PHE A 8 -2.04 1.13 15.35
CA PHE A 8 -3.35 1.66 14.95
C PHE A 8 -3.93 2.72 15.91
N ARG A 9 -3.49 2.72 17.18
CA ARG A 9 -4.00 3.67 18.18
C ARG A 9 -3.24 5.01 18.15
N ALA A 10 -2.01 5.04 17.65
CA ALA A 10 -1.21 6.26 17.52
C ALA A 10 -1.63 7.13 16.32
N GLN A 11 -2.15 6.52 15.26
CA GLN A 11 -2.54 7.20 14.01
C GLN A 11 -3.89 7.94 14.07
N ARG A 12 -4.58 7.95 15.22
CA ARG A 12 -5.97 8.45 15.31
C ARG A 12 -6.14 9.81 15.99
N SER A 13 -5.06 10.40 16.52
CA SER A 13 -5.18 11.52 17.46
C SER A 13 -4.54 12.84 17.06
N ASP A 14 -4.03 13.01 15.83
CA ASP A 14 -3.40 14.28 15.46
C ASP A 14 -3.71 14.64 14.00
N GLY A 15 -4.23 15.85 13.75
CA GLY A 15 -4.50 16.37 12.40
C GLY A 15 -5.96 16.76 12.15
N ARG A 16 -6.40 17.87 12.77
CA ARG A 16 -7.63 18.57 12.40
C ARG A 16 -7.34 19.54 11.25
N GLN A 17 -8.12 19.37 10.17
CA GLN A 17 -8.64 20.41 9.27
C GLN A 17 -7.78 20.96 8.11
N LYS A 18 -6.56 20.46 7.85
CA LYS A 18 -5.94 20.57 6.50
C LYS A 18 -5.96 19.24 5.72
N ASP A 19 -6.54 18.23 6.37
CA ASP A 19 -6.31 16.82 6.12
C ASP A 19 -7.29 16.19 5.14
N ALA A 20 -8.27 16.90 4.58
CA ALA A 20 -9.28 16.24 3.73
C ALA A 20 -8.70 15.67 2.41
N GLY A 21 -7.78 16.39 1.77
CA GLY A 21 -7.09 15.92 0.56
C GLY A 21 -5.95 14.94 0.87
N ILE A 22 -5.15 15.25 1.90
CA ILE A 22 -4.05 14.39 2.36
C ILE A 22 -4.59 13.05 2.89
N ASN A 23 -5.74 13.04 3.58
CA ASN A 23 -6.38 11.81 4.04
C ASN A 23 -6.90 10.96 2.89
N ALA A 24 -7.37 11.56 1.78
CA ALA A 24 -7.86 10.79 0.64
C ALA A 24 -6.70 10.04 -0.03
N GLU A 25 -5.61 10.73 -0.37
CA GLU A 25 -4.41 10.11 -0.95
C GLU A 25 -3.74 9.12 0.03
N HIS A 26 -3.71 9.44 1.31
CA HIS A 26 -3.17 8.55 2.34
C HIS A 26 -4.05 7.32 2.56
N LEU A 27 -5.37 7.45 2.47
CA LEU A 27 -6.30 6.32 2.54
C LEU A 27 -6.19 5.43 1.31
N GLU A 28 -6.05 6.01 0.12
CA GLU A 28 -5.78 5.25 -1.11
C GLU A 28 -4.46 4.49 -1.01
N LEU A 29 -3.41 5.13 -0.52
CA LEU A 29 -2.12 4.49 -0.28
C LEU A 29 -2.22 3.34 0.71
N ARG A 30 -2.91 3.53 1.84
CA ARG A 30 -3.12 2.45 2.82
C ARG A 30 -3.88 1.27 2.24
N ARG A 31 -4.92 1.53 1.43
CA ARG A 31 -5.68 0.48 0.74
C ARG A 31 -4.83 -0.27 -0.29
N ALA A 32 -3.96 0.45 -1.00
CA ALA A 32 -3.00 -0.16 -1.93
C ALA A 32 -1.98 -1.04 -1.19
N ILE A 33 -1.44 -0.57 -0.05
CA ILE A 33 -0.53 -1.35 0.80
C ILE A 33 -1.21 -2.61 1.33
N GLU A 34 -2.42 -2.52 1.88
CA GLU A 34 -3.15 -3.71 2.35
C GLU A 34 -3.36 -4.74 1.24
N ARG A 35 -3.65 -4.30 0.01
CA ARG A 35 -3.73 -5.21 -1.14
C ARG A 35 -2.39 -5.77 -1.56
N CYS A 36 -1.32 -4.97 -1.56
CA CYS A 36 0.03 -5.47 -1.81
C CYS A 36 0.39 -6.55 -0.79
N ASP A 37 0.13 -6.33 0.50
CA ASP A 37 0.41 -7.28 1.57
C ASP A 37 -0.42 -8.57 1.43
N ALA A 38 -1.69 -8.47 1.02
CA ALA A 38 -2.52 -9.63 0.75
C ALA A 38 -1.99 -10.47 -0.43
N LEU A 39 -1.38 -9.82 -1.43
CA LEU A 39 -0.82 -10.47 -2.63
C LEU A 39 0.66 -10.83 -2.47
N ARG A 40 1.36 -10.28 -1.46
CA ARG A 40 2.75 -10.55 -1.14
C ARG A 40 3.08 -12.04 -1.05
N PRO A 41 2.33 -12.90 -0.32
CA PRO A 41 2.65 -14.33 -0.28
C PRO A 41 2.56 -15.02 -1.65
N ALA A 42 1.64 -14.59 -2.53
CA ALA A 42 1.53 -15.10 -3.89
C ALA A 42 2.69 -14.61 -4.78
N PHE A 43 3.14 -13.37 -4.58
CA PHE A 43 4.32 -12.80 -5.25
C PHE A 43 5.62 -13.49 -4.80
N GLU A 44 5.83 -13.69 -3.50
CA GLU A 44 6.99 -14.41 -2.94
C GLU A 44 7.04 -15.88 -3.38
N SER A 45 5.86 -16.51 -3.51
CA SER A 45 5.73 -17.88 -4.04
C SER A 45 5.88 -17.97 -5.56
N LYS A 46 6.18 -16.87 -6.25
CA LYS A 46 6.26 -16.75 -7.72
C LYS A 46 5.00 -17.19 -8.47
N GLN A 47 3.86 -17.25 -7.79
CA GLN A 47 2.56 -17.54 -8.42
C GLN A 47 1.98 -16.29 -9.10
N LEU A 48 2.47 -15.10 -8.72
CA LEU A 48 2.02 -13.82 -9.25
C LEU A 48 3.23 -12.99 -9.66
N SER A 49 3.26 -12.45 -10.87
CA SER A 49 4.36 -11.60 -11.34
C SER A 49 4.19 -10.15 -10.86
N LEU A 50 5.25 -9.35 -10.96
CA LEU A 50 5.18 -7.91 -10.67
C LEU A 50 4.15 -7.22 -11.58
N ALA A 51 4.09 -7.62 -12.85
CA ALA A 51 3.14 -7.07 -13.81
C ALA A 51 1.69 -7.42 -13.44
N ASP A 52 1.44 -8.62 -12.92
CA ASP A 52 0.12 -9.03 -12.45
C ASP A 52 -0.30 -8.28 -11.19
N LEU A 53 0.64 -8.05 -10.27
CA LEU A 53 0.42 -7.27 -9.05
C LEU A 53 0.02 -5.83 -9.40
N VAL A 54 0.79 -5.21 -10.29
CA VAL A 54 0.56 -3.84 -10.75
C VAL A 54 -0.76 -3.75 -11.51
N SER A 55 -1.02 -4.67 -12.44
CA SER A 55 -2.30 -4.74 -13.15
C SER A 55 -3.49 -4.92 -12.22
N THR A 56 -3.34 -5.72 -11.16
CA THR A 56 -4.38 -5.92 -10.14
C THR A 56 -4.65 -4.62 -9.39
N LEU A 57 -3.61 -3.87 -9.03
CA LEU A 57 -3.76 -2.60 -8.34
C LEU A 57 -4.31 -1.48 -9.25
N GLU A 58 -3.90 -1.43 -10.52
CA GLU A 58 -4.44 -0.52 -11.53
C GLU A 58 -5.95 -0.78 -11.76
N ARG A 59 -6.36 -2.05 -11.86
CA ARG A 59 -7.79 -2.46 -11.95
C ARG A 59 -8.61 -2.03 -10.74
N ASN A 60 -7.95 -1.74 -9.63
CA ASN A 60 -8.58 -1.27 -8.41
C ASN A 60 -8.62 0.26 -8.31
N ASN A 61 -8.39 0.97 -9.42
CA ASN A 61 -8.37 2.42 -9.53
C ASN A 61 -7.29 3.11 -8.68
N PHE A 62 -6.21 2.40 -8.34
CA PHE A 62 -5.05 3.05 -7.75
C PHE A 62 -4.19 3.69 -8.84
N SER A 63 -3.71 4.91 -8.59
CA SER A 63 -2.77 5.56 -9.49
C SER A 63 -1.39 4.88 -9.44
N ARG A 64 -0.63 4.90 -10.54
CA ARG A 64 0.73 4.33 -10.58
C ARG A 64 1.66 4.86 -9.48
N LYS A 65 1.52 6.15 -9.13
CA LYS A 65 2.29 6.76 -8.05
C LYS A 65 2.00 6.09 -6.69
N VAL A 66 0.72 5.80 -6.44
CA VAL A 66 0.27 5.11 -5.22
C VAL A 66 0.72 3.64 -5.24
N ILE A 67 0.65 2.98 -6.39
CA ILE A 67 1.09 1.60 -6.58
C ILE A 67 2.59 1.45 -6.32
N ALA A 68 3.42 2.29 -6.94
CA ALA A 68 4.86 2.25 -6.75
C ALA A 68 5.24 2.49 -5.28
N LYS A 69 4.56 3.43 -4.61
CA LYS A 69 4.77 3.69 -3.19
C LYS A 69 4.32 2.51 -2.32
N ALA A 70 3.16 1.92 -2.59
CA ALA A 70 2.68 0.74 -1.86
C ALA A 70 3.59 -0.49 -2.04
N ILE A 71 4.12 -0.70 -3.25
CA ILE A 71 5.09 -1.76 -3.52
C ILE A 71 6.42 -1.45 -2.84
N GLY A 72 6.87 -0.20 -2.83
CA GLY A 72 8.09 0.21 -2.12
C GLY A 72 8.01 -0.09 -0.61
N GLU A 73 6.87 0.20 0.00
CA GLU A 73 6.61 -0.03 1.43
C GLU A 73 6.39 -1.52 1.77
N SER A 74 5.79 -2.30 0.85
CA SER A 74 5.42 -3.71 1.11
C SER A 74 6.47 -4.73 0.64
N LEU A 75 7.00 -4.55 -0.58
CA LEU A 75 7.92 -5.48 -1.27
C LEU A 75 9.35 -4.94 -1.35
N GLY A 76 9.56 -3.66 -1.09
CA GLY A 76 10.87 -3.00 -1.11
C GLY A 76 11.05 -2.02 -2.27
N GLU A 77 11.87 -1.02 -2.04
CA GLU A 77 12.11 0.09 -2.96
C GLU A 77 12.75 -0.35 -4.29
N ASP A 78 13.57 -1.41 -4.26
CA ASP A 78 14.17 -2.00 -5.48
C ASP A 78 13.12 -2.62 -6.40
N VAL A 79 12.03 -3.14 -5.83
CA VAL A 79 10.91 -3.69 -6.59
C VAL A 79 10.08 -2.55 -7.18
N ALA A 80 9.88 -1.46 -6.42
CA ALA A 80 9.17 -0.27 -6.88
C ALA A 80 9.87 0.45 -8.05
N LYS A 81 11.20 0.39 -8.14
CA LYS A 81 11.97 0.98 -9.24
C LYS A 81 11.85 0.20 -10.56
N ARG A 82 11.28 -1.01 -10.53
CA ARG A 82 11.12 -1.88 -11.71
C ARG A 82 9.76 -1.72 -12.41
N ILE A 83 8.94 -0.79 -11.94
CA ILE A 83 7.61 -0.47 -12.44
C ILE A 83 7.60 0.92 -13.08
#